data_AF-A0A9D6UVB9-F1
#
_entry.id   AF-A0A9D6UVB9-F1
#
_cell.length_a   1.000
_cell.length_b   1.000
_cell.length_c   1.000
_cell.angle_alpha   90.00
_cell.angle_beta   90.00
_cell.angle_gamma   90.00
#
_symmetry.space_group_name_H-M   'P 1'
#
loop_
_entity.id
_entity.type
_entity.pdbx_description
1 polymer ?
#
loop_
_entity_poly.entity_id
_entity_poly.type
_entity_poly.pdbx_seq_one_letter_code
_entity_poly.pdbx_strand_id
1 'polypeptide(L)'
;MIKYIVLALIVIIVLSFFGYDLRAIIEAPVTQNNLGYAWGGVTYVWDNYLKNPVNYFWNNIFIGLLWQAFTNNLGRINAGAPTELENIGNRILNIGSEPYRPLDQ
;
A
#
# COMPACT_ATOMS: atom_id res chain seq x y z
N MET A 1 6.33 3.71 -15.57
CA MET A 1 7.23 2.66 -15.03
C MET A 1 6.47 1.48 -14.45
N ILE A 2 5.38 1.68 -13.68
CA ILE A 2 4.60 0.59 -13.06
C ILE A 2 4.08 -0.45 -14.06
N LYS A 3 3.73 -0.03 -15.29
CA LYS A 3 3.31 -0.93 -16.38
C LYS A 3 4.33 -2.04 -16.70
N TYR A 4 5.63 -1.74 -16.59
CA TYR A 4 6.69 -2.71 -16.88
C TYR A 4 6.88 -3.70 -15.73
N ILE A 5 6.65 -3.26 -14.48
CA ILE A 5 6.68 -4.15 -13.31
C ILE A 5 5.50 -5.13 -13.40
N VAL A 6 4.30 -4.63 -13.70
CA VAL A 6 3.10 -5.48 -13.89
C VAL A 6 3.30 -6.45 -15.06
N LEU A 7 3.86 -5.99 -16.19
CA LEU A 7 4.17 -6.85 -17.33
C LEU A 7 5.20 -7.94 -16.98
N ALA A 8 6.26 -7.61 -16.23
CA ALA A 8 7.26 -8.57 -15.79
C ALA A 8 6.66 -9.65 -14.87
N LEU A 9 5.76 -9.26 -13.95
CA LEU A 9 5.03 -10.20 -13.10
C LEU A 9 4.14 -11.15 -13.92
N ILE A 10 3.42 -10.63 -14.92
CA ILE A 10 2.60 -11.45 -15.82
C ILE A 10 3.47 -12.46 -16.58
N VAL A 11 4.62 -12.03 -17.11
CA VAL A 11 5.56 -12.93 -17.81
C VAL A 11 6.07 -14.04 -16.89
N ILE A 12 6.44 -13.72 -15.65
CA ILE A 12 6.87 -14.70 -14.63
C ILE A 12 5.78 -15.74 -14.35
N ILE A 13 4.52 -15.29 -14.22
CA ILE A 13 3.37 -16.18 -13.98
C ILE A 13 3.15 -17.09 -15.19
N VAL A 14 3.20 -16.55 -16.41
CA VAL A 14 3.01 -17.31 -17.65
C VAL A 14 4.12 -18.35 -17.84
N LEU A 15 5.38 -17.98 -17.62
CA LEU A 15 6.51 -18.92 -17.70
C LEU A 15 6.40 -20.04 -16.65
N SER A 16 6.01 -19.69 -15.42
CA SER A 16 5.74 -20.68 -14.37
C SER A 16 4.61 -21.64 -14.76
N PHE A 17 3.54 -21.13 -15.39
CA PHE A 17 2.42 -21.96 -15.86
C PHE A 17 2.83 -22.96 -16.94
N PHE A 18 3.76 -22.60 -17.82
CA PHE A 18 4.33 -23.51 -18.83
C PHE A 18 5.38 -24.49 -18.27
N GLY A 19 5.61 -24.49 -16.95
CA GLY A 19 6.53 -25.41 -16.28
C GLY A 19 8.00 -25.04 -16.40
N TYR A 20 8.33 -23.80 -16.79
CA TYR A 20 9.71 -23.33 -16.76
C TYR A 20 10.18 -23.15 -15.33
N ASP A 21 11.32 -23.77 -14.99
CA ASP A 21 11.97 -23.57 -13.71
C ASP A 21 12.74 -22.24 -13.72
N LEU A 22 12.07 -21.19 -13.25
CA LEU A 22 12.66 -19.86 -13.09
C LEU A 22 13.84 -19.87 -12.13
N ARG A 23 13.87 -20.77 -11.14
CA ARG A 23 15.00 -20.89 -10.22
C ARG A 23 16.23 -21.39 -10.97
N ALA A 24 16.11 -22.44 -11.77
CA ALA A 24 17.20 -22.95 -12.60
C ALA A 24 17.73 -21.88 -13.59
N ILE A 25 16.84 -21.05 -14.14
CA ILE A 25 17.22 -19.95 -15.04
C ILE A 25 17.98 -18.85 -14.28
N ILE A 26 17.50 -18.46 -13.10
CA ILE A 26 18.12 -17.42 -12.27
C ILE A 26 19.47 -17.90 -11.72
N GLU A 27 19.59 -19.16 -11.31
CA GLU A 27 20.79 -19.76 -10.74
C GLU A 27 21.86 -20.10 -11.79
N ALA A 28 21.53 -20.05 -13.09
CA ALA A 28 22.49 -20.30 -14.15
C ALA A 28 23.68 -19.30 -14.08
N PRO A 29 24.93 -19.75 -14.27
CA PRO A 29 26.12 -18.91 -14.09
C PRO A 29 26.11 -17.62 -14.92
N VAL A 30 25.62 -17.71 -16.16
CA VAL A 30 25.50 -16.56 -17.07
C VAL A 30 24.48 -15.56 -16.55
N THR A 31 23.34 -16.03 -16.06
CA THR A 31 22.29 -15.19 -15.47
C THR A 31 22.79 -14.52 -14.20
N GLN A 32 23.45 -15.26 -13.31
CA GLN A 32 24.05 -14.72 -12.09
C GLN A 32 25.09 -13.63 -12.37
N ASN A 33 25.97 -13.82 -13.37
CA ASN A 33 26.93 -12.79 -13.76
C ASN A 33 26.26 -11.51 -14.25
N ASN A 34 25.24 -11.63 -15.12
CA ASN A 34 24.51 -10.48 -15.66
C ASN A 34 23.67 -9.78 -14.58
N LEU A 35 22.98 -10.56 -13.74
CA LEU A 35 22.23 -10.05 -12.61
C LEU A 35 23.15 -9.36 -11.62
N GLY A 36 24.32 -9.92 -11.29
CA GLY A 36 25.29 -9.30 -10.39
C GLY A 36 25.72 -7.91 -10.85
N TYR A 37 26.01 -7.74 -12.15
CA TYR A 37 26.33 -6.43 -12.72
C TYR A 37 25.16 -5.44 -12.62
N ALA A 38 23.94 -5.87 -12.98
CA ALA A 38 22.75 -5.02 -12.93
C ALA A 38 22.29 -4.73 -11.49
N TRP A 39 22.50 -5.66 -10.58
CA TRP A 39 22.05 -5.61 -9.19
C TRP A 39 22.69 -4.46 -8.45
N GLY A 40 23.99 -4.20 -8.67
CA GLY A 40 24.68 -3.05 -8.07
C GLY A 40 24.03 -1.71 -8.43
N GLY A 41 23.58 -1.55 -9.68
CA GLY A 41 22.87 -0.34 -10.10
C GLY A 41 21.47 -0.24 -9.50
N VAL A 42 20.75 -1.36 -9.46
CA VAL A 42 19.41 -1.43 -8.87
C VAL A 42 19.45 -1.13 -7.36
N THR A 43 20.37 -1.75 -6.62
CA THR A 43 20.53 -1.51 -5.18
C THR A 43 20.97 -0.08 -4.91
N TYR A 44 21.89 0.47 -5.71
CA TYR A 44 22.29 1.87 -5.60
C TYR A 44 21.10 2.82 -5.78
N VAL A 45 20.29 2.62 -6.82
CA VAL A 45 19.10 3.46 -7.05
C VAL A 45 18.07 3.29 -5.93
N TRP A 46 17.85 2.05 -5.50
CA TRP A 46 16.94 1.75 -4.39
C TRP A 46 17.38 2.45 -3.11
N ASP A 47 18.60 2.20 -2.64
CA ASP A 47 19.09 2.70 -1.35
C ASP A 47 19.24 4.23 -1.33
N ASN A 48 19.67 4.85 -2.44
CA ASN A 48 19.94 6.30 -2.47
C ASN A 48 18.71 7.15 -2.84
N TYR A 49 17.77 6.63 -3.64
CA TYR A 49 16.67 7.46 -4.18
C TYR A 49 15.28 6.97 -3.80
N LEU A 50 15.05 5.65 -3.71
CA LEU A 50 13.69 5.12 -3.59
C LEU A 50 13.33 4.69 -2.18
N LYS A 51 14.28 4.15 -1.42
CA LYS A 51 14.07 3.56 -0.10
C LYS A 51 13.41 4.52 0.88
N ASN A 52 13.96 5.72 1.02
CA ASN A 52 13.41 6.72 1.93
C ASN A 52 11.99 7.18 1.56
N PRO A 53 11.70 7.64 0.33
CA PRO A 53 10.35 8.05 -0.02
C PRO A 53 9.35 6.89 0.02
N VAL A 54 9.75 5.68 -0.38
CA VAL A 54 8.88 4.49 -0.28
C VAL A 54 8.58 4.15 1.17
N ASN A 55 9.59 4.15 2.05
CA ASN A 55 9.38 3.90 3.48
C ASN A 55 8.50 4.97 4.13
N TYR A 56 8.69 6.25 3.78
CA TYR A 56 7.84 7.33 4.27
C TYR A 56 6.39 7.12 3.83
N PHE A 57 6.17 6.89 2.53
CA PHE A 57 4.84 6.65 1.99
C PHE A 57 4.18 5.43 2.65
N TRP A 58 4.90 4.32 2.74
CA TRP A 58 4.37 3.08 3.30
C TRP A 58 3.98 3.24 4.77
N ASN A 59 4.89 3.76 5.60
CA ASN A 59 4.66 3.82 7.05
C ASN A 59 3.70 4.95 7.44
N ASN A 60 3.85 6.13 6.85
CA ASN A 60 3.11 7.31 7.30
C ASN A 60 1.79 7.50 6.56
N ILE A 61 1.75 7.19 5.27
CA ILE A 61 0.55 7.40 4.46
C ILE A 61 -0.26 6.11 4.40
N PHE A 62 0.32 5.03 3.88
CA PHE A 62 -0.44 3.80 3.69
C PHE A 62 -0.83 3.16 5.02
N ILE A 63 0.13 2.85 5.90
CA ILE A 63 -0.17 2.25 7.20
C ILE A 63 -0.92 3.25 8.08
N GLY A 64 -0.37 4.47 8.23
CA GLY A 64 -0.90 5.48 9.14
C GLY A 64 -2.32 5.95 8.82
N LEU A 65 -2.63 6.20 7.55
CA LEU A 65 -3.92 6.79 7.18
C LEU A 65 -4.91 5.75 6.66
N LEU A 66 -4.47 4.84 5.78
CA LEU A 66 -5.39 3.93 5.10
C LEU A 66 -5.59 2.65 5.88
N TRP A 67 -4.51 1.97 6.27
CA TRP A 67 -4.59 0.67 6.92
C TRP A 67 -5.16 0.77 8.33
N GLN A 68 -4.68 1.71 9.16
CA GLN A 68 -5.21 1.90 10.51
C GLN A 68 -6.71 2.24 10.50
N ALA A 69 -7.13 3.19 9.65
CA ALA A 69 -8.55 3.54 9.52
C ALA A 69 -9.37 2.33 9.08
N PHE A 70 -8.89 1.57 8.09
CA PHE A 70 -9.55 0.36 7.62
C PHE A 70 -9.71 -0.70 8.73
N THR A 71 -8.63 -1.07 9.42
CA THR A 71 -8.67 -2.10 10.46
C THR A 71 -9.48 -1.68 11.68
N ASN A 72 -9.41 -0.40 12.07
CA ASN A 72 -10.20 0.12 13.19
C ASN A 72 -11.69 0.07 12.88
N ASN A 73 -12.10 0.48 11.67
CA ASN A 73 -13.51 0.44 11.28
C ASN A 73 -14.02 -1.00 11.13
N LEU A 74 -13.22 -1.92 10.58
CA LEU A 74 -13.57 -3.35 10.58
C LEU A 74 -13.74 -3.91 11.99
N GLY A 75 -12.84 -3.58 12.93
CA GLY A 75 -12.95 -4.01 14.31
C GLY A 75 -14.25 -3.50 14.97
N ARG A 76 -14.64 -2.25 14.68
CA ARG A 76 -15.89 -1.65 15.18
C ARG A 76 -17.13 -2.34 14.60
N ILE A 77 -17.15 -2.62 13.30
CA ILE A 77 -18.23 -3.36 12.64
C ILE A 77 -18.39 -4.74 13.28
N ASN A 78 -17.29 -5.46 13.48
CA ASN A 78 -17.31 -6.78 14.12
C ASN A 78 -17.82 -6.73 15.57
N ALA A 79 -17.57 -5.64 16.29
CA ALA A 79 -18.06 -5.42 17.65
C ALA A 79 -19.49 -4.84 17.71
N GLY A 80 -20.16 -4.61 16.58
CA GLY A 80 -21.46 -3.95 16.52
C GLY A 80 -21.43 -2.46 16.92
N ALA A 81 -20.26 -1.83 16.90
CA ALA A 81 -20.08 -0.42 17.24
C ALA A 81 -20.13 0.46 15.97
N PRO A 82 -20.72 1.67 16.04
CA PRO A 82 -20.82 2.57 14.90
C PRO A 82 -19.43 2.97 14.40
N THR A 83 -19.25 3.09 13.10
CA THR A 83 -17.94 3.46 12.50
C THR A 83 -17.56 4.91 12.79
N GLU A 84 -16.32 5.30 12.54
CA GLU A 84 -15.90 6.71 12.67
C GLU A 84 -16.70 7.62 11.73
N LEU A 85 -16.98 7.14 10.51
CA LEU A 85 -17.78 7.87 9.53
C LEU A 85 -19.23 8.08 10.01
N GLU A 86 -19.82 7.05 10.59
CA GLU A 86 -21.16 7.07 11.15
C GLU A 86 -21.26 8.03 12.35
N ASN A 87 -20.26 8.03 13.24
CA ASN A 87 -20.19 8.99 14.34
C ASN A 87 -20.07 10.43 13.84
N ILE A 88 -19.30 10.69 12.79
CA ILE A 88 -19.20 12.03 12.18
C ILE A 88 -20.54 12.44 11.58
N GLY A 89 -21.20 11.53 10.85
CA GLY A 89 -22.54 11.77 10.29
C GLY A 89 -23.55 12.13 11.38
N ASN A 90 -23.61 11.35 12.45
CA ASN A 90 -24.50 11.59 13.58
C ASN A 90 -24.23 12.94 14.27
N ARG A 91 -22.95 13.34 14.40
CA ARG A 91 -22.59 14.66 14.94
C ARG A 91 -23.07 15.81 14.06
N ILE A 92 -22.91 15.70 12.74
CA ILE A 92 -23.33 16.74 11.80
C ILE A 92 -24.86 16.88 11.81
N LEU A 93 -25.59 15.77 11.81
CA LEU A 93 -27.05 15.77 11.89
C LEU A 93 -27.55 16.40 13.20
N ASN A 94 -26.89 16.11 14.33
CA ASN A 94 -27.26 16.68 15.62
C ASN A 94 -26.96 18.18 15.73
N ILE A 95 -25.84 18.66 15.17
CA ILE A 95 -25.51 20.10 15.14
C ILE A 95 -26.51 20.87 14.26
N GLY A 96 -26.95 20.30 13.13
CA GLY A 96 -27.97 20.90 12.26
C GLY A 96 -29.38 20.92 12.87
N SER A 97 -29.58 20.22 14.00
CA SER A 97 -30.86 20.15 14.72
C SER A 97 -30.94 21.08 15.94
N GLU A 98 -29.85 21.73 16.33
CA GLU A 98 -29.88 22.72 17.42
C GLU A 98 -30.54 24.02 16.93
N PRO A 99 -31.61 24.51 17.58
CA PRO A 99 -32.21 25.78 17.23
C PRO A 99 -31.21 26.92 17.49
N TYR A 100 -31.05 27.82 16.51
CA TYR A 100 -30.19 28.99 16.61
C TYR A 100 -30.46 29.75 17.93
N ARG A 101 -29.44 29.82 18.79
CA ARG A 101 -29.41 30.67 19.97
C ARG A 101 -28.54 31.89 19.67
N PRO A 102 -29.11 33.10 19.55
CA PRO A 102 -28.31 34.30 19.40
C PRO A 102 -27.50 34.54 20.68
N LEU A 103 -26.30 35.12 20.52
CA LEU A 103 -25.27 35.27 21.56
C LEU A 103 -25.58 36.35 22.62
N ASP A 104 -26.83 36.78 22.73
CA ASP A 104 -27.30 37.91 23.54
C ASP A 104 -28.46 37.53 24.49
N GLN A 105 -28.29 36.44 25.27
CA GLN A 105 -29.09 36.18 26.48
C GLN A 105 -28.20 35.86 27.68
#